data_AF-A0A3N4YRA4-F1
#
_entry.id   AF-A0A3N4YRA4-F1
#
_cell.length_a   1.000
_cell.length_b   1.000
_cell.length_c   1.000
_cell.angle_alpha   90.00
_cell.angle_beta   90.00
_cell.angle_gamma   90.00
#
_symmetry.space_group_name_H-M   'P 1'
#
loop_
_entity.id
_entity.type
_entity.pdbx_description
1 polymer ?
#
loop_
_entity_poly.entity_id
_entity_poly.type
_entity_poly.pdbx_seq_one_letter_code
_entity_poly.pdbx_strand_id
1 'polypeptide(L)'
;MSGRTNGPGDGQGPAKRVDPDSPDGARRVAMMWTFFIGVGLFVIGLTWGGWATAQAGGYEDNFRGFDAGDPFPWVPVILGGAFSVFAFFRAVGKWSRYGEIRRRDR
;
A
#
# COMPACT_ATOMS: atom_id res chain seq x y z
N MET A 1 -25.94 44.94 -35.26
CA MET A 1 -25.08 43.73 -35.23
C MET A 1 -24.58 43.57 -33.80
N SER A 2 -25.13 42.60 -33.09
CA SER A 2 -24.92 42.37 -31.65
C SER A 2 -23.66 41.54 -31.44
N GLY A 3 -22.66 42.14 -30.76
CA GLY A 3 -21.46 41.45 -30.32
C GLY A 3 -21.79 40.53 -29.14
N ARG A 4 -21.79 39.23 -29.39
CA ARG A 4 -21.92 38.20 -28.36
C ARG A 4 -20.51 37.91 -27.81
N THR A 5 -20.23 38.39 -26.61
CA THR A 5 -19.00 38.12 -25.87
C THR A 5 -18.97 36.64 -25.47
N ASN A 6 -17.87 35.97 -25.82
CA ASN A 6 -17.60 34.59 -25.43
C ASN A 6 -17.47 34.50 -23.90
N GLY A 7 -18.18 33.54 -23.30
CA GLY A 7 -18.12 33.25 -21.88
C GLY A 7 -16.73 32.75 -21.44
N PRO A 8 -16.46 32.78 -20.12
CA PRO A 8 -15.27 32.14 -19.58
C PRO A 8 -15.44 30.63 -19.77
N GLY A 9 -14.63 30.04 -20.65
CA GLY A 9 -14.43 28.61 -20.68
C GLY A 9 -13.46 28.26 -19.56
N ASP A 10 -14.02 27.87 -18.42
CA ASP A 10 -13.28 27.40 -17.25
C ASP A 10 -12.39 26.24 -17.69
N GLY A 11 -11.10 26.54 -17.85
CA GLY A 11 -10.08 25.61 -18.30
C GLY A 11 -9.79 24.55 -17.24
N GLN A 12 -10.74 23.65 -17.00
CA GLN A 12 -10.45 22.32 -16.49
C GLN A 12 -9.72 21.57 -17.62
N GLY A 13 -8.45 21.90 -17.81
CA GLY A 13 -7.54 21.12 -18.63
C GLY A 13 -7.63 19.66 -18.18
N PRO A 14 -7.59 18.70 -19.12
CA PRO A 14 -7.73 17.28 -18.78
C PRO A 14 -6.74 16.96 -17.67
N ALA A 15 -7.24 16.41 -16.55
CA ALA A 15 -6.46 16.07 -15.36
C ALA A 15 -5.09 15.57 -15.80
N LYS A 16 -4.03 16.37 -15.54
CA LYS A 16 -2.67 16.16 -16.05
C LYS A 16 -2.31 14.71 -15.76
N ARG A 17 -2.34 13.85 -16.79
CA ARG A 17 -1.99 12.44 -16.64
C ARG A 17 -0.56 12.43 -16.12
N VAL A 18 -0.38 11.95 -14.89
CA VAL A 18 0.95 11.80 -14.30
C VAL A 18 1.66 10.79 -15.18
N ASP A 19 2.64 11.26 -15.94
CA ASP A 19 3.42 10.40 -16.81
C ASP A 19 4.11 9.34 -15.93
N PRO A 20 3.77 8.05 -16.10
CA PRO A 20 4.37 6.98 -15.30
C PRO A 20 5.89 6.87 -15.52
N ASP A 21 6.42 7.47 -16.58
CA ASP A 21 7.86 7.52 -16.88
C ASP A 21 8.56 8.78 -16.32
N SER A 22 7.82 9.70 -15.70
CA SER A 22 8.41 10.81 -14.94
C SER A 22 9.00 10.33 -13.60
N PRO A 23 10.07 10.97 -13.08
CA PRO A 23 10.65 10.63 -11.77
C PRO A 23 9.61 10.65 -10.63
N ASP A 24 8.67 11.59 -10.68
CA ASP A 24 7.61 11.76 -9.70
C ASP A 24 6.55 10.65 -9.80
N GLY A 25 6.22 10.20 -11.02
CA GLY A 25 5.33 9.07 -11.27
C GLY A 25 5.91 7.76 -10.74
N ALA A 26 7.18 7.47 -11.06
CA ALA A 26 7.87 6.26 -10.59
C ALA A 26 7.97 6.21 -9.06
N ARG A 27 8.29 7.34 -8.41
CA ARG A 27 8.34 7.46 -6.95
C ARG A 27 6.96 7.21 -6.32
N ARG A 28 5.89 7.78 -6.87
CA ARG A 28 4.53 7.60 -6.34
C ARG A 28 4.08 6.14 -6.37
N VAL A 29 4.37 5.45 -7.47
CA VAL A 29 4.08 4.01 -7.60
C VAL A 29 4.94 3.19 -6.63
N ALA A 30 6.22 3.54 -6.46
CA ALA A 30 7.10 2.85 -5.53
C ALA A 30 6.64 3.01 -4.07
N MET A 31 6.23 4.22 -3.66
CA MET A 31 5.65 4.49 -2.34
C MET A 31 4.33 3.73 -2.12
N MET A 32 3.48 3.64 -3.14
CA MET A 32 2.25 2.84 -3.07
C MET A 32 2.56 1.36 -2.79
N TRP A 33 3.54 0.76 -3.48
CA TRP A 33 3.95 -0.61 -3.21
C TRP A 33 4.55 -0.77 -1.81
N THR A 34 5.35 0.20 -1.34
CA THR A 34 5.86 0.20 0.04
C THR A 34 4.72 0.25 1.05
N PHE A 35 3.69 1.06 0.81
CA PHE A 35 2.51 1.12 1.67
C PHE A 35 1.80 -0.25 1.73
N PHE A 36 1.67 -0.96 0.61
CA PHE A 36 1.09 -2.31 0.59
C PHE A 36 1.92 -3.33 1.39
N ILE A 37 3.25 -3.23 1.38
CA ILE A 37 4.08 -4.05 2.29
C ILE A 37 3.65 -3.81 3.73
N GLY A 38 3.51 -2.53 4.11
CA GLY A 38 3.07 -2.12 5.44
C GLY A 38 1.70 -2.66 5.82
N VAL A 39 0.73 -2.66 4.90
CA VAL A 39 -0.61 -3.24 5.13
C VAL A 39 -0.51 -4.74 5.42
N GLY A 40 0.26 -5.51 4.64
CA GLY A 40 0.42 -6.93 4.89
C GLY A 40 1.08 -7.23 6.23
N LEU A 41 2.13 -6.47 6.59
CA LEU A 41 2.79 -6.60 7.90
C LEU A 41 1.87 -6.19 9.06
N PHE A 42 1.03 -5.17 8.86
CA PHE A 42 0.07 -4.73 9.86
C PHE A 42 -0.97 -5.81 10.15
N VAL A 43 -1.49 -6.49 9.11
CA VAL A 43 -2.40 -7.63 9.28
C VAL A 43 -1.72 -8.75 10.07
N ILE A 44 -0.48 -9.11 9.72
CA ILE A 44 0.30 -10.12 10.48
C ILE A 44 0.43 -9.71 11.95
N GLY A 45 0.76 -8.44 12.20
CA GLY A 45 0.90 -7.89 13.55
C GLY A 45 -0.40 -7.95 14.37
N LEU A 46 -1.53 -7.59 13.77
CA LEU A 46 -2.84 -7.69 14.42
C LEU A 46 -3.22 -9.14 14.74
N THR A 47 -3.00 -10.04 13.78
CA THR A 47 -3.26 -11.48 13.94
C THR A 47 -2.41 -12.05 15.08
N TRP A 48 -1.10 -11.81 15.05
CA TRP A 48 -0.20 -12.30 16.10
C TRP A 48 -0.53 -11.68 17.46
N GLY A 49 -0.78 -10.38 17.52
CA GLY A 49 -1.09 -9.68 18.76
C GLY A 49 -2.40 -10.12 19.39
N GLY A 50 -3.43 -10.36 18.58
CA GLY A 50 -4.72 -10.89 19.03
C GLY A 50 -4.56 -12.29 19.63
N TRP A 51 -3.89 -13.19 18.91
CA TRP A 51 -3.60 -14.54 19.38
C TRP A 51 -2.72 -14.55 20.65
N ALA A 52 -1.63 -13.80 20.66
CA ALA A 52 -0.71 -13.76 21.81
C ALA A 52 -1.41 -13.22 23.07
N THR A 53 -2.28 -12.22 22.91
CA THR A 53 -3.08 -11.68 24.01
C THR A 53 -4.09 -12.72 24.53
N ALA A 54 -4.69 -13.53 23.65
CA ALA A 54 -5.57 -14.63 24.05
C ALA A 54 -4.83 -15.69 24.87
N GLN A 55 -3.64 -16.11 24.41
CA GLN A 55 -2.81 -17.09 25.11
C GLN A 55 -2.30 -16.57 26.47
N ALA A 56 -1.87 -15.30 26.55
CA ALA A 56 -1.37 -14.71 27.78
C ALA A 56 -2.48 -14.43 28.81
N GLY A 57 -3.68 -14.11 28.33
CA GLY A 57 -4.83 -13.76 29.17
C GLY A 57 -5.68 -14.96 29.61
N GLY A 58 -5.53 -16.12 28.97
CA GLY A 58 -6.36 -17.30 29.28
C GLY A 58 -7.84 -17.10 28.93
N TYR A 59 -8.15 -16.30 27.89
CA TYR A 59 -9.53 -15.98 27.53
C TYR A 59 -10.22 -17.18 26.85
N GLU A 60 -11.35 -17.63 27.37
CA GLU A 60 -12.14 -18.74 26.79
C GLU A 60 -13.33 -18.29 25.93
N ASP A 61 -13.65 -16.98 25.90
CA ASP A 61 -14.72 -16.42 25.08
C ASP A 61 -14.41 -14.96 24.72
N ASN A 62 -13.60 -14.76 23.67
CA ASN A 62 -13.02 -13.47 23.35
C ASN A 62 -13.70 -12.80 22.14
N PHE A 63 -14.19 -11.57 22.30
CA PHE A 63 -14.79 -10.79 21.20
C PHE A 63 -13.81 -10.54 20.04
N ARG A 64 -12.49 -10.70 20.28
CA ARG A 64 -11.42 -10.54 19.28
C ARG A 64 -11.24 -11.77 18.39
N GLY A 65 -11.95 -12.87 18.67
CA GLY A 65 -12.01 -14.07 17.82
C GLY A 65 -10.86 -15.07 18.01
N PHE A 66 -10.10 -14.97 19.10
CA PHE A 66 -9.10 -15.97 19.48
C PHE A 66 -9.26 -16.31 20.96
N ASP A 67 -9.30 -17.60 21.24
CA ASP A 67 -9.41 -18.16 22.59
C ASP A 67 -8.10 -18.85 23.00
N ALA A 68 -7.96 -19.06 24.31
CA ALA A 68 -6.81 -19.69 24.90
C ALA A 68 -6.75 -21.17 24.50
N GLY A 69 -5.59 -21.59 23.99
CA GLY A 69 -5.39 -22.94 23.47
C GLY A 69 -5.62 -23.06 21.97
N ASP A 70 -6.07 -21.99 21.30
CA ASP A 70 -6.19 -21.98 19.85
C ASP A 70 -4.83 -22.21 19.16
N PRO A 71 -4.81 -23.00 18.07
CA PRO A 71 -3.62 -23.12 17.24
C PRO A 71 -3.28 -21.77 16.62
N PHE A 72 -1.99 -21.54 16.39
CA PHE A 72 -1.54 -20.29 15.78
C PHE A 72 -2.21 -20.07 14.41
N PRO A 73 -2.80 -18.89 14.14
CA PRO A 73 -3.55 -18.62 12.92
C PRO A 73 -2.64 -18.40 11.71
N TRP A 74 -2.07 -19.48 11.18
CA TRP A 74 -1.11 -19.44 10.08
C TRP A 74 -1.67 -18.88 8.78
N VAL A 75 -2.97 -19.07 8.50
CA VAL A 75 -3.58 -18.65 7.23
C VAL A 75 -3.42 -17.14 6.98
N PRO A 76 -3.92 -16.24 7.84
CA PRO A 76 -3.72 -14.79 7.65
C PRO A 76 -2.23 -14.39 7.67
N VAL A 77 -1.38 -15.08 8.42
CA VAL A 77 0.06 -14.80 8.47
C VAL A 77 0.75 -15.14 7.14
N ILE A 78 0.46 -16.30 6.56
CA ILE A 78 1.00 -16.74 5.28
C ILE A 78 0.50 -15.82 4.16
N LEU A 79 -0.80 -15.50 4.14
CA LEU A 79 -1.39 -14.62 3.13
C LEU A 79 -0.80 -13.20 3.22
N GLY A 80 -0.72 -12.63 4.44
CA GLY A 80 -0.10 -11.33 4.67
C GLY A 80 1.38 -11.33 4.27
N GLY A 81 2.12 -12.38 4.63
CA GLY A 81 3.54 -12.52 4.31
C GLY A 81 3.78 -12.62 2.81
N ALA A 82 3.04 -13.49 2.12
CA ALA A 82 3.12 -13.64 0.66
C ALA A 82 2.77 -12.34 -0.06
N PHE A 83 1.73 -11.63 0.39
CA PHE A 83 1.36 -10.32 -0.16
C PHE A 83 2.45 -9.27 0.04
N SER A 84 3.02 -9.18 1.26
CA SER A 84 4.10 -8.24 1.56
C SER A 84 5.36 -8.54 0.73
N VAL A 85 5.72 -9.82 0.57
CA VAL A 85 6.87 -10.23 -0.27
C VAL A 85 6.64 -9.85 -1.72
N PHE A 86 5.44 -10.13 -2.25
CA PHE A 86 5.08 -9.76 -3.62
C PHE A 86 5.13 -8.24 -3.84
N ALA A 87 4.58 -7.46 -2.90
CA ALA A 87 4.63 -6.01 -2.92
C ALA A 87 6.07 -5.47 -2.81
N PHE A 88 6.92 -6.13 -2.02
CA PHE A 88 8.33 -5.78 -1.86
C PHE A 88 9.09 -5.92 -3.17
N PHE A 89 8.99 -7.05 -3.87
CA PHE A 89 9.64 -7.22 -5.17
C PHE A 89 9.20 -6.17 -6.19
N ARG A 90 7.92 -5.80 -6.18
CA ARG A 90 7.38 -4.72 -7.02
C ARG A 90 7.93 -3.35 -6.64
N ALA A 91 8.04 -3.05 -5.34
CA ALA A 91 8.63 -1.80 -4.84
C ALA A 91 10.10 -1.69 -5.27
N VAL A 92 10.90 -2.74 -5.05
CA VAL A 92 12.33 -2.78 -5.41
C VAL A 92 12.53 -2.50 -6.89
N GLY A 93 11.78 -3.17 -7.78
CA GLY A 93 11.89 -2.95 -9.23
C GLY A 93 11.49 -1.54 -9.68
N LYS A 94 10.66 -0.82 -8.92
CA LYS A 94 10.30 0.59 -9.22
C LYS A 94 11.30 1.57 -8.62
N TRP A 95 11.81 1.30 -7.43
CA TRP A 95 12.88 2.10 -6.82
C TRP A 95 14.19 2.01 -7.60
N SER A 96 14.54 0.85 -8.17
CA SER A 96 15.72 0.70 -9.03
C SER A 96 15.62 1.59 -10.27
N ARG A 97 14.47 1.55 -10.97
CA ARG A 97 14.21 2.39 -12.15
C ARG A 97 14.23 3.89 -11.83
N TYR A 98 13.66 4.29 -10.69
CA TYR A 98 13.78 5.68 -10.21
C TYR A 98 15.25 6.07 -9.98
N GLY A 99 16.04 5.16 -9.39
CA GLY A 99 17.47 5.36 -9.17
C GLY A 99 18.31 5.44 -10.45
N GLU A 100 17.87 4.80 -11.54
CA GLU A 100 18.51 4.92 -12.86
C GLU A 100 18.22 6.26 -13.54
N ILE A 101 16.96 6.72 -13.50
CA ILE A 101 16.57 8.02 -14.07
C ILE A 101 17.33 9.14 -13.35
N ARG A 102 17.33 9.12 -12.02
CA ARG A 102 18.05 10.12 -11.21
C ARG A 102 19.56 10.11 -11.43
N ARG A 103 20.14 8.99 -11.87
CA ARG A 103 21.57 8.89 -12.22
C ARG A 103 21.89 9.40 -13.62
N ARG A 104 20.93 9.36 -14.56
CA ARG A 104 21.09 9.95 -15.91
C ARG A 104 20.91 11.47 -15.93
N ASP A 105 20.10 12.01 -15.02
CA ASP A 105 19.87 13.45 -14.89
C ASP A 105 20.99 14.21 -14.13
N ARG A 106 22.06 13.51 -13.71
CA ARG A 106 23.16 14.06 -12.91
C ARG A 106 24.45 14.10 -13.72
#